data_AF-A0A2P2KQ37-F1
#
_entry.id   AF-A0A2P2KQ37-F1
#
_cell.length_a   1.000
_cell.length_b   1.000
_cell.length_c   1.000
_cell.angle_alpha   90.00
_cell.angle_beta   90.00
_cell.angle_gamma   90.00
#
_symmetry.space_group_name_H-M   'P 1'
#
loop_
_entity.id
_entity.type
_entity.pdbx_description
1 polymer ?
#
loop_
_entity_poly.entity_id
_entity_poly.type
_entity_poly.pdbx_seq_one_letter_code
_entity_poly.pdbx_strand_id
1 'polypeptide(L)'
;MMLVTCLCILAVDFRIFPRRYAKTETYGTSLMDLGVGSFIMANSLVSRQARGVSLVNLKNTFLSTGPLLLLGFGRLVSTRSVDYQVHSAEYGVHWNFFFTLAAVSIITSVINVPPCYSGTLGLAILTGYQYWLSHGLNAYLLSDKRGTDILSKNKEGLFSILGYWGLYLVGVQLGYSLFFGNNFSRVGRDKWTRIKVSFLSLTFWLATVLLDRHVERVSRRMCNLAYVTLVLAQNLQVLAVLMLSDYIAGSKLSALEEAFNWNLLGSFLLANILTGLVNLRVDTLFASPLIALLILLVYTFSLCMLTGLADFYGVRLKFW
;
A
#
# COMPACT_ATOMS: atom_id res chain seq x y z
N MET A 1 -10.11 -0.06 -3.56
CA MET A 1 -9.01 -0.98 -3.19
C MET A 1 -8.93 -1.24 -1.69
N MET A 2 -9.02 -0.22 -0.82
CA MET A 2 -8.91 -0.43 0.62
C MET A 2 -9.99 -1.34 1.23
N LEU A 3 -11.25 -1.20 0.82
CA LEU A 3 -12.30 -2.08 1.33
C LEU A 3 -12.00 -3.56 1.04
N VAL A 4 -11.59 -3.88 -0.19
CA VAL A 4 -11.21 -5.24 -0.59
C VAL A 4 -10.04 -5.76 0.24
N THR A 5 -9.02 -4.95 0.48
CA THR A 5 -7.88 -5.38 1.30
C THR A 5 -8.28 -5.60 2.77
N CYS A 6 -9.15 -4.75 3.34
CA CYS A 6 -9.71 -4.98 4.68
C CYS A 6 -10.48 -6.31 4.79
N LEU A 7 -11.23 -6.68 3.74
CA LEU A 7 -11.92 -7.97 3.69
C LEU A 7 -10.93 -9.14 3.61
N CYS A 8 -9.94 -9.04 2.73
CA CYS A 8 -8.95 -10.09 2.54
C CYS A 8 -8.08 -10.36 3.79
N ILE A 9 -7.86 -9.36 4.65
CA ILE A 9 -7.05 -9.52 5.87
C ILE A 9 -7.65 -10.54 6.83
N LEU A 10 -8.98 -10.54 7.01
CA LEU A 10 -9.64 -11.56 7.84
C LEU A 10 -9.98 -12.81 7.02
N ALA A 11 -10.38 -12.64 5.75
CA ALA A 11 -10.79 -13.77 4.92
C ALA A 11 -9.69 -14.82 4.76
N VAL A 12 -8.42 -14.42 4.68
CA VAL A 12 -7.30 -15.34 4.50
C VAL A 12 -7.14 -16.34 5.66
N ASP A 13 -7.66 -16.03 6.85
CA ASP A 13 -7.52 -16.93 7.99
C ASP A 13 -8.49 -18.13 7.87
N PHE A 14 -9.60 -17.97 7.13
CA PHE A 14 -10.57 -19.04 6.87
C PHE A 14 -10.17 -19.97 5.72
N ARG A 15 -10.53 -21.26 5.83
CA ARG A 15 -10.29 -22.26 4.76
C ARG A 15 -11.07 -21.99 3.47
N ILE A 16 -12.20 -21.29 3.56
CA ILE A 16 -13.02 -20.95 2.38
C ILE A 16 -12.29 -20.00 1.43
N PHE A 17 -11.31 -19.23 1.92
CA PHE A 17 -10.57 -18.29 1.11
C PHE A 17 -9.47 -19.00 0.30
N PRO A 18 -9.47 -18.86 -1.04
CA PRO A 18 -8.47 -19.51 -1.87
C PRO A 18 -7.05 -19.04 -1.52
N ARG A 19 -6.19 -19.97 -1.08
CA ARG A 19 -4.81 -19.67 -0.68
C ARG A 19 -3.96 -19.05 -1.79
N ARG A 20 -4.36 -19.20 -3.07
CA ARG A 20 -3.75 -18.50 -4.22
C ARG A 20 -3.79 -16.96 -4.12
N TYR A 21 -4.70 -16.41 -3.32
CA TYR A 21 -4.82 -14.96 -3.09
C TYR A 21 -4.16 -14.49 -1.79
N ALA A 22 -3.61 -15.41 -1.00
CA ALA A 22 -2.83 -15.09 0.19
C ALA A 22 -1.48 -14.48 -0.21
N LYS A 23 -0.81 -13.85 0.77
CA LYS A 23 0.48 -13.19 0.57
C LYS A 23 1.50 -14.15 -0.04
N THR A 24 2.27 -13.67 -1.01
CA THR A 24 3.36 -14.43 -1.60
C THR A 24 4.64 -14.29 -0.76
N GLU A 25 5.33 -15.41 -0.51
CA GLU A 25 6.54 -15.43 0.33
C GLU A 25 7.83 -15.17 -0.46
N THR A 26 7.87 -15.63 -1.72
CA THR A 26 9.06 -15.54 -2.59
C THR A 26 8.74 -14.75 -3.85
N TYR A 27 8.03 -15.37 -4.79
CA TYR A 27 7.65 -14.78 -6.08
C TYR A 27 6.19 -15.07 -6.39
N GLY A 28 5.56 -14.15 -7.13
CA GLY A 28 4.20 -14.28 -7.62
C GLY A 28 3.39 -13.01 -7.39
N THR A 29 2.10 -13.11 -7.70
CA THR A 29 1.15 -12.01 -7.55
C THR A 29 -0.07 -12.51 -6.79
N SER A 30 -0.49 -11.75 -5.77
CA SER A 30 -1.72 -12.03 -5.02
C SER A 30 -2.46 -10.74 -4.69
N LEU A 31 -3.74 -10.87 -4.30
CA LEU A 31 -4.55 -9.72 -3.88
C LEU A 31 -4.02 -9.12 -2.57
N MET A 32 -3.50 -9.93 -1.66
CA MET A 32 -2.95 -9.46 -0.39
C MET A 32 -1.62 -8.71 -0.54
N ASP A 33 -0.91 -8.90 -1.65
CA ASP A 33 0.36 -8.22 -1.88
C ASP A 33 0.18 -6.75 -2.27
N LEU A 34 -0.97 -6.40 -2.84
CA LEU A 34 -1.24 -5.05 -3.37
C LEU A 34 -1.49 -3.99 -2.30
N GLY A 35 -1.90 -4.39 -1.08
CA GLY A 35 -2.46 -3.45 -0.10
C GLY A 35 -1.48 -2.33 0.29
N VAL A 36 -0.26 -2.70 0.68
CA VAL A 36 0.77 -1.75 1.12
C VAL A 36 1.23 -0.83 -0.02
N GLY A 37 1.49 -1.40 -1.20
CA GLY A 37 1.87 -0.60 -2.36
C GLY A 37 0.77 0.39 -2.77
N SER A 38 -0.49 -0.06 -2.74
CA SER A 38 -1.65 0.79 -3.06
C SER A 38 -1.84 1.91 -2.04
N PHE A 39 -1.58 1.65 -0.75
CA PHE A 39 -1.61 2.67 0.29
C PHE A 39 -0.56 3.76 0.07
N ILE A 40 0.67 3.38 -0.31
CA ILE A 40 1.75 4.32 -0.62
C ILE A 40 1.42 5.13 -1.87
N MET A 41 0.94 4.45 -2.92
CA MET A 41 0.56 5.09 -4.18
C MET A 41 -0.57 6.10 -3.98
N ALA A 42 -1.64 5.73 -3.27
CA ALA A 42 -2.77 6.62 -3.00
C ALA A 42 -2.33 7.90 -2.27
N ASN A 43 -1.51 7.77 -1.23
CA ASN A 43 -1.01 8.93 -0.48
C ASN A 43 -0.03 9.77 -1.30
N SER A 44 0.82 9.16 -2.12
CA SER A 44 1.75 9.88 -2.99
C SER A 44 1.05 10.77 -4.03
N LEU A 45 -0.04 10.27 -4.64
CA LEU A 45 -0.83 10.97 -5.66
C LEU A 45 -1.44 12.28 -5.13
N VAL A 46 -1.90 12.28 -3.88
CA VAL A 46 -2.59 13.42 -3.24
C VAL A 46 -1.69 14.24 -2.31
N SER A 47 -0.42 13.87 -2.22
CA SER A 47 0.58 14.45 -1.32
C SER A 47 0.77 15.95 -1.53
N ARG A 48 1.27 16.65 -0.50
CA ARG A 48 1.61 18.09 -0.60
C ARG A 48 2.68 18.35 -1.65
N GLN A 49 3.62 17.43 -1.80
CA GLN A 49 4.68 17.49 -2.81
C GLN A 49 4.09 17.40 -4.24
N ALA A 50 3.11 16.51 -4.45
CA ALA A 50 2.40 16.41 -5.74
C ALA A 50 1.60 17.69 -6.08
N ARG A 51 1.23 18.50 -5.08
CA ARG A 51 0.58 19.81 -5.27
C ARG A 51 1.55 20.96 -5.53
N GLY A 52 2.86 20.69 -5.61
CA GLY A 52 3.88 21.71 -5.81
C GLY A 52 4.22 22.53 -4.56
N VAL A 53 3.74 22.13 -3.37
CA VAL A 53 4.08 22.79 -2.11
C VAL A 53 5.41 22.24 -1.60
N SER A 54 6.50 22.95 -1.88
CA SER A 54 7.88 22.50 -1.66
C SER A 54 8.39 22.63 -0.23
N LEU A 55 7.76 23.43 0.64
CA LEU A 55 8.28 23.68 2.00
C LEU A 55 7.74 22.66 3.00
N VAL A 56 8.48 21.59 3.22
CA VAL A 56 8.24 20.68 4.35
C VAL A 56 9.18 21.06 5.49
N ASN A 57 8.63 21.60 6.58
CA ASN A 57 9.39 21.74 7.81
C ASN A 57 9.73 20.34 8.33
N LEU A 58 11.02 20.01 8.43
CA LEU A 58 11.51 18.74 8.96
C LEU A 58 10.85 18.40 10.32
N LYS A 59 10.67 19.41 11.17
CA LYS A 59 9.95 19.30 12.46
C LYS A 59 8.51 18.81 12.30
N ASN A 60 7.79 19.31 11.30
CA ASN A 60 6.41 18.87 11.04
C ASN A 60 6.37 17.46 10.47
N THR A 61 7.38 17.03 9.71
CA THR A 61 7.49 15.64 9.26
C THR A 61 7.73 14.70 10.45
N PHE A 62 8.67 15.04 11.35
CA PHE A 62 8.89 14.20 12.54
C PHE A 62 7.63 14.11 13.41
N LEU A 63 6.86 15.20 13.50
CA LEU A 63 5.61 15.21 14.24
C LEU A 63 4.52 14.39 13.53
N SER A 64 4.46 14.39 12.20
CA SER A 64 3.50 13.60 11.42
C SER A 64 3.88 12.12 11.30
N THR A 65 5.17 11.76 11.45
CA THR A 65 5.65 10.37 11.46
C THR A 65 5.61 9.74 12.85
N GLY A 66 5.54 10.54 13.92
CA GLY A 66 5.37 10.07 15.29
C GLY A 66 4.24 9.05 15.47
N PRO A 67 3.01 9.32 14.99
CA PRO A 67 1.90 8.36 15.04
C PRO A 67 2.20 7.04 14.34
N LEU A 68 2.89 7.05 13.18
CA LEU A 68 3.29 5.82 12.48
C LEU A 68 4.30 5.01 13.30
N LEU A 69 5.27 5.68 13.92
CA LEU A 69 6.23 5.02 14.80
C LEU A 69 5.55 4.42 16.03
N LEU A 70 4.64 5.16 16.67
CA LEU A 70 3.84 4.66 17.81
C LEU A 70 3.02 3.43 17.43
N LEU A 71 2.38 3.43 16.27
CA LEU A 71 1.66 2.26 15.74
C LEU A 71 2.61 1.10 15.43
N GLY A 72 3.81 1.39 14.93
CA GLY A 72 4.86 0.39 14.70
C GLY A 72 5.30 -0.29 15.99
N PHE A 73 5.58 0.48 17.04
CA PHE A 73 5.93 -0.06 18.35
C PHE A 73 4.74 -0.79 19.00
N GLY A 74 3.54 -0.21 18.95
CA GLY A 74 2.31 -0.82 19.47
C GLY A 74 2.01 -2.17 18.82
N ARG A 75 2.22 -2.29 17.50
CA ARG A 75 2.12 -3.57 16.80
C ARG A 75 3.13 -4.58 17.32
N LEU A 76 4.40 -4.20 17.48
CA LEU A 76 5.45 -5.09 17.96
C LEU A 76 5.15 -5.61 19.38
N VAL A 77 4.71 -4.72 20.28
CA VAL A 77 4.32 -5.06 21.64
C VAL A 77 3.10 -5.99 21.64
N SER A 78 2.03 -5.62 20.93
CA SER A 78 0.80 -6.43 20.88
C SER A 78 1.02 -7.83 20.32
N THR A 79 1.75 -7.96 19.20
CA THR A 79 2.02 -9.28 18.62
C THR A 79 2.87 -10.17 19.51
N ARG A 80 3.77 -9.59 20.30
CA ARG A 80 4.56 -10.34 21.29
C ARG A 80 3.76 -10.70 22.52
N SER A 81 2.90 -9.81 23.00
CA SER A 81 2.08 -10.07 24.19
C SER A 81 1.01 -11.14 23.98
N VAL A 82 0.61 -11.36 22.72
CA VAL A 82 -0.44 -12.30 22.33
C VAL A 82 0.16 -13.58 21.71
N ASP A 83 1.50 -13.71 21.69
CA ASP A 83 2.24 -14.81 21.02
C ASP A 83 1.74 -15.09 19.59
N TYR A 84 1.37 -14.02 18.88
CA TYR A 84 0.85 -14.14 17.53
C TYR A 84 1.98 -14.50 16.56
N GLN A 85 1.76 -15.52 15.72
CA GLN A 85 2.78 -15.99 14.78
C GLN A 85 3.02 -14.98 13.64
N VAL A 86 4.03 -14.13 13.83
CA VAL A 86 4.46 -13.18 12.80
C VAL A 86 5.45 -13.86 11.85
N HIS A 87 5.10 -13.89 10.56
CA HIS A 87 5.97 -14.43 9.53
C HIS A 87 7.15 -13.46 9.33
N SER A 88 8.32 -13.87 9.82
CA SER A 88 9.54 -13.06 9.76
C SER A 88 9.99 -12.73 8.33
N ALA A 89 9.52 -13.49 7.34
CA ALA A 89 9.76 -13.24 5.91
C ALA A 89 9.02 -12.01 5.37
N GLU A 90 8.03 -11.45 6.07
CA GLU A 90 7.29 -10.28 5.58
C GLU A 90 8.10 -8.99 5.62
N TYR A 91 8.68 -8.68 6.78
CA TYR A 91 9.44 -7.45 7.01
C TYR A 91 10.72 -7.69 7.83
N GLY A 92 10.83 -8.85 8.49
CA GLY A 92 11.87 -9.12 9.47
C GLY A 92 11.31 -9.51 10.83
N VAL A 93 12.20 -9.62 11.81
CA VAL A 93 11.84 -10.04 13.18
C VAL A 93 11.28 -8.88 14.02
N HIS A 94 11.77 -7.65 13.80
CA HIS A 94 11.40 -6.46 14.57
C HIS A 94 10.85 -5.33 13.69
N TRP A 95 10.87 -5.51 12.37
CA TRP A 95 10.37 -4.52 11.43
C TRP A 95 8.93 -4.81 11.04
N ASN A 96 8.20 -3.75 10.67
CA ASN A 96 6.83 -3.87 10.20
C ASN A 96 6.51 -2.79 9.18
N PHE A 97 5.32 -2.90 8.59
CA PHE A 97 4.82 -1.96 7.60
C PHE A 97 4.80 -0.49 8.07
N PHE A 98 4.44 -0.21 9.32
CA PHE A 98 4.42 1.18 9.80
C PHE A 98 5.83 1.79 9.85
N PHE A 99 6.84 1.00 10.22
CA PHE A 99 8.23 1.44 10.14
C PHE A 99 8.69 1.68 8.69
N THR A 100 8.26 0.88 7.71
CA THR A 100 8.54 1.17 6.29
C THR A 100 7.92 2.50 5.84
N LEU A 101 6.68 2.79 6.21
CA LEU A 101 6.03 4.08 5.90
C LEU A 101 6.75 5.25 6.57
N ALA A 102 7.08 5.10 7.85
CA ALA A 102 7.83 6.11 8.58
C ALA A 102 9.20 6.39 7.92
N ALA A 103 9.93 5.36 7.51
CA ALA A 103 11.19 5.53 6.79
C ALA A 103 11.01 6.27 5.45
N VAL A 104 10.04 5.85 4.62
CA VAL A 104 9.78 6.50 3.31
C VAL A 104 9.42 7.98 3.48
N SER A 105 8.59 8.31 4.48
CA SER A 105 8.20 9.68 4.76
C SER A 105 9.36 10.55 5.27
N ILE A 106 10.23 10.00 6.14
CA ILE A 106 11.44 10.68 6.60
C ILE A 106 12.39 10.93 5.43
N ILE A 107 12.72 9.91 4.64
CA ILE A 107 13.67 10.01 3.51
C ILE A 107 13.17 11.04 2.48
N THR A 108 11.88 10.98 2.12
CA THR A 108 11.25 11.95 1.21
C THR A 108 11.34 13.38 1.76
N SER A 109 11.21 13.58 3.07
CA SER A 109 11.30 14.92 3.66
C SER A 109 12.72 15.49 3.68
N VAL A 110 13.73 14.63 3.80
CA VAL A 110 15.14 15.00 3.77
C VAL A 110 15.56 15.33 2.34
N ILE A 111 15.13 14.51 1.38
CA ILE A 111 15.47 14.66 -0.05
C ILE A 111 14.31 15.33 -0.76
N ASN A 112 14.24 16.66 -0.62
CA ASN A 112 13.17 17.45 -1.21
C ASN A 112 13.41 17.68 -2.71
N VAL A 113 12.80 16.83 -3.54
CA VAL A 113 12.86 16.94 -5.00
C VAL A 113 11.57 17.59 -5.52
N PRO A 114 11.65 18.57 -6.43
CA PRO A 114 10.46 19.13 -7.07
C PRO A 114 9.66 18.04 -7.80
N PRO A 115 8.32 18.16 -7.86
CA PRO A 115 7.45 17.09 -8.35
C PRO A 115 7.75 16.68 -9.81
N CYS A 116 8.21 17.61 -10.65
CA CYS A 116 8.58 17.32 -12.05
C CYS A 116 9.74 16.31 -12.19
N TYR A 117 10.71 16.35 -11.28
CA TYR A 117 11.89 15.46 -11.30
C TYR A 117 11.77 14.30 -10.30
N SER A 118 10.72 14.29 -9.48
CA SER A 118 10.54 13.27 -8.45
C SER A 118 10.47 11.86 -9.03
N GLY A 119 9.70 11.62 -10.09
CA GLY A 119 9.58 10.28 -10.68
C GLY A 119 10.76 9.89 -11.56
N THR A 120 11.54 10.82 -12.13
CA THR A 120 12.82 10.46 -12.79
C THR A 120 13.83 9.96 -11.77
N LEU A 121 13.90 10.61 -10.60
CA LEU A 121 14.70 10.13 -9.46
C LEU A 121 14.17 8.78 -8.95
N GLY A 122 12.85 8.64 -8.81
CA GLY A 122 12.20 7.39 -8.41
C GLY A 122 12.54 6.24 -9.36
N LEU A 123 12.45 6.45 -10.67
CA LEU A 123 12.85 5.44 -11.67
C LEU A 123 14.33 5.10 -11.57
N ALA A 124 15.22 6.08 -11.39
CA ALA A 124 16.66 5.83 -11.21
C ALA A 124 16.97 4.99 -9.96
N ILE A 125 16.26 5.24 -8.85
CA ILE A 125 16.38 4.43 -7.63
C ILE A 125 15.88 3.01 -7.88
N LEU A 126 14.74 2.85 -8.56
CA LEU A 126 14.16 1.53 -8.83
C LEU A 126 15.04 0.71 -9.77
N THR A 127 15.61 1.30 -10.82
CA THR A 127 16.51 0.60 -11.73
C THR A 127 17.83 0.25 -11.07
N GLY A 128 18.42 1.18 -10.28
CA GLY A 128 19.62 0.90 -9.49
C GLY A 128 19.39 -0.19 -8.44
N TYR A 129 18.23 -0.18 -7.77
CA TYR A 129 17.85 -1.22 -6.82
C TYR A 129 17.62 -2.57 -7.51
N GLN A 130 16.96 -2.60 -8.67
CA GLN A 130 16.78 -3.82 -9.44
C GLN A 130 18.11 -4.41 -9.93
N TYR A 131 19.04 -3.56 -10.34
CA TYR A 131 20.40 -3.97 -10.69
C TYR A 131 21.11 -4.61 -9.48
N TRP A 132 20.96 -4.03 -8.28
CA TRP A 132 21.54 -4.62 -7.08
C TRP A 132 20.89 -5.96 -6.72
N LEU A 133 19.56 -6.08 -6.87
CA LEU A 133 18.83 -7.34 -6.71
C LEU A 133 19.35 -8.43 -7.64
N SER A 134 19.56 -8.11 -8.93
CA SER A 134 20.07 -9.06 -9.91
C SER A 134 21.52 -9.50 -9.67
N HIS A 135 22.31 -8.72 -8.93
CA HIS A 135 23.69 -9.03 -8.55
C HIS A 135 23.82 -9.83 -7.23
N GLY A 136 22.74 -10.49 -6.80
CA GLY A 136 22.76 -11.45 -5.69
C GLY A 136 22.11 -10.97 -4.39
N LEU A 137 21.65 -9.72 -4.32
CA LEU A 137 20.86 -9.26 -3.17
C LEU A 137 19.53 -10.03 -3.06
N ASN A 138 18.95 -10.46 -4.18
CA ASN A 138 17.74 -11.30 -4.18
C ASN A 138 17.95 -12.63 -3.44
N ALA A 139 19.06 -13.33 -3.68
CA ALA A 139 19.41 -14.56 -2.99
C ALA A 139 19.63 -14.33 -1.49
N TYR A 140 20.25 -13.20 -1.12
CA TYR A 140 20.39 -12.81 0.28
C TYR A 140 19.04 -12.55 0.95
N LEU A 141 18.14 -11.81 0.30
CA LEU A 141 16.82 -11.47 0.86
C LEU A 141 15.89 -12.67 0.97
N LEU A 142 15.92 -13.59 0.01
CA LEU A 142 15.09 -14.80 0.01
C LEU A 142 15.62 -15.89 0.95
N SER A 143 16.91 -15.86 1.30
CA SER A 143 17.48 -16.85 2.21
C SER A 143 16.86 -16.78 3.61
N ASP A 144 16.65 -17.93 4.25
CA ASP A 144 16.19 -17.99 5.64
C ASP A 144 17.31 -17.73 6.66
N LYS A 145 18.57 -17.66 6.19
CA LYS A 145 19.73 -17.37 7.03
C LYS A 145 19.62 -15.94 7.56
N ARG A 146 19.52 -15.82 8.87
CA ARG A 146 19.57 -14.56 9.62
C ARG A 146 20.85 -14.54 10.45
N GLY A 147 21.63 -13.48 10.29
CA GLY A 147 22.76 -13.20 11.16
C GLY A 147 22.32 -12.74 12.54
N THR A 148 23.29 -12.49 13.41
CA THR A 148 23.07 -11.96 14.76
C THR A 148 22.68 -10.48 14.75
N ASP A 149 23.08 -9.75 13.71
CA ASP A 149 22.91 -8.30 13.59
C ASP A 149 21.46 -7.88 13.36
N ILE A 150 21.11 -6.69 13.89
CA ILE A 150 19.77 -6.09 13.73
C ILE A 150 19.41 -5.88 12.26
N LEU A 151 20.41 -5.54 11.43
CA LEU A 151 20.27 -5.39 9.98
C LEU A 151 19.86 -6.72 9.33
N SER A 152 20.56 -7.81 9.65
CA SER A 152 20.27 -9.12 9.05
C SER A 152 18.92 -9.68 9.52
N LYS A 153 18.51 -9.39 10.75
CA LYS A 153 17.19 -9.76 11.28
C LYS A 153 16.03 -9.04 10.60
N ASN A 154 16.27 -7.86 10.03
CA ASN A 154 15.26 -7.01 9.40
C ASN A 154 15.53 -6.70 7.93
N LYS A 155 16.33 -7.55 7.26
CA LYS A 155 16.82 -7.30 5.91
C LYS A 155 15.67 -7.04 4.92
N GLU A 156 14.58 -7.80 5.00
CA GLU A 156 13.45 -7.68 4.08
C GLU A 156 12.83 -6.27 4.15
N GLY A 157 12.51 -5.82 5.37
CA GLY A 157 11.88 -4.53 5.61
C GLY A 157 12.80 -3.35 5.36
N LEU A 158 14.11 -3.48 5.57
CA LEU A 158 15.07 -2.39 5.35
C LEU A 158 15.40 -2.18 3.87
N PHE A 159 15.69 -3.26 3.13
CA PHE A 159 16.03 -3.13 1.72
C PHE A 159 14.81 -2.77 0.86
N SER A 160 13.61 -3.24 1.22
CA SER A 160 12.37 -2.87 0.52
C SER A 160 12.00 -1.39 0.64
N ILE A 161 12.59 -0.62 1.57
CA ILE A 161 12.39 0.84 1.67
C ILE A 161 12.77 1.53 0.36
N LEU A 162 13.83 1.06 -0.33
CA LEU A 162 14.26 1.62 -1.61
C LEU A 162 13.18 1.45 -2.69
N GLY A 163 12.59 0.26 -2.78
CA GLY A 163 11.48 -0.03 -3.68
C GLY A 163 10.24 0.82 -3.37
N TYR A 164 9.86 0.91 -2.10
CA TYR A 164 8.70 1.71 -1.67
C TYR A 164 8.92 3.22 -1.84
N TRP A 165 10.14 3.70 -1.62
CA TRP A 165 10.49 5.10 -1.82
C TRP A 165 10.47 5.47 -3.31
N GLY A 166 11.00 4.59 -4.17
CA GLY A 166 10.89 4.72 -5.62
C GLY A 166 9.43 4.76 -6.09
N LEU A 167 8.59 3.84 -5.60
CA LEU A 167 7.14 3.84 -5.85
C LEU A 167 6.48 5.16 -5.44
N TYR A 168 6.79 5.66 -4.23
CA TYR A 168 6.25 6.92 -3.73
C TYR A 168 6.60 8.09 -4.66
N LEU A 169 7.87 8.21 -5.05
CA LEU A 169 8.34 9.30 -5.90
C LEU A 169 7.75 9.29 -7.31
N VAL A 170 7.64 8.10 -7.92
CA VAL A 170 6.93 7.94 -9.21
C VAL A 170 5.46 8.35 -9.05
N GLY A 171 4.82 7.95 -7.95
CA GLY A 171 3.46 8.34 -7.63
C GLY A 171 3.26 9.85 -7.44
N VAL A 172 4.24 10.56 -6.86
CA VAL A 172 4.21 12.03 -6.74
C VAL A 172 4.21 12.69 -8.13
N GLN A 173 5.09 12.26 -9.04
CA GLN A 173 5.12 12.81 -10.41
C GLN A 173 3.82 12.51 -11.17
N LEU A 174 3.29 11.29 -11.02
CA LEU A 174 2.00 10.92 -11.61
C LEU A 174 0.88 11.80 -11.06
N GLY A 175 0.82 12.00 -9.74
CA GLY A 175 -0.17 12.88 -9.10
C GLY A 175 -0.10 14.32 -9.60
N TYR A 176 1.11 14.86 -9.68
CA TYR A 176 1.35 16.19 -10.25
C TYR A 176 0.87 16.27 -11.70
N SER A 177 1.27 15.34 -12.56
CA SER A 177 0.94 15.39 -14.00
C SER A 177 -0.54 15.15 -14.32
N LEU A 178 -1.24 14.36 -13.51
CA LEU A 178 -2.64 13.99 -13.72
C LEU A 178 -3.62 15.02 -13.15
N PHE A 179 -3.34 15.56 -11.95
CA PHE A 179 -4.31 16.37 -11.21
C PHE A 179 -3.92 17.85 -11.09
N PHE A 180 -2.63 18.18 -10.96
CA PHE A 180 -2.18 19.51 -10.52
C PHE A 180 -1.42 20.33 -11.59
N GLY A 181 -0.79 19.68 -12.57
CA GLY A 181 0.17 20.31 -13.47
C GLY A 181 -0.40 20.98 -14.73
N ASN A 182 -1.72 21.07 -14.90
CA ASN A 182 -2.33 21.45 -16.18
C ASN A 182 -3.41 22.55 -16.06
N ASN A 183 -3.24 23.65 -16.81
CA ASN A 183 -4.13 24.83 -16.85
C ASN A 183 -5.39 24.67 -17.74
N PHE A 184 -5.77 23.45 -18.13
CA PHE A 184 -6.95 23.24 -18.98
C PHE A 184 -8.25 23.63 -18.27
N SER A 185 -9.26 24.03 -19.07
CA SER A 185 -10.65 24.17 -18.62
C SER A 185 -11.14 22.87 -17.98
N ARG A 186 -11.99 22.98 -16.95
CA ARG A 186 -12.40 21.87 -16.05
C ARG A 186 -12.90 20.64 -16.82
N VAL A 187 -13.72 20.83 -17.86
CA VAL A 187 -14.29 19.76 -18.69
C VAL A 187 -13.25 19.11 -19.64
N GLY A 188 -12.37 19.92 -20.24
CA GLY A 188 -11.29 19.41 -21.10
C GLY A 188 -10.27 18.61 -20.31
N ARG A 189 -9.97 19.06 -19.08
CA ARG A 189 -9.08 18.39 -18.14
C ARG A 189 -9.55 16.96 -17.85
N ASP A 190 -10.84 16.78 -17.57
CA ASP A 190 -11.37 15.46 -17.18
C ASP A 190 -11.30 14.44 -18.32
N LYS A 191 -11.54 14.84 -19.58
CA LYS A 191 -11.39 13.93 -20.74
C LYS A 191 -9.92 13.55 -20.98
N TRP A 192 -9.00 14.51 -20.95
CA TRP A 192 -7.58 14.25 -21.17
C TRP A 192 -6.95 13.44 -20.04
N THR A 193 -7.30 13.73 -18.79
CA THR A 193 -6.84 12.96 -17.63
C THR A 193 -7.29 11.51 -17.72
N ARG A 194 -8.54 11.24 -18.13
CA ARG A 194 -9.03 9.86 -18.35
C ARG A 194 -8.24 9.08 -19.40
N ILE A 195 -7.99 9.72 -20.55
CA ILE A 195 -7.19 9.11 -21.62
C ILE A 195 -5.77 8.82 -21.12
N LYS A 196 -5.15 9.78 -20.43
CA LYS A 196 -3.81 9.62 -19.84
C LYS A 196 -3.75 8.48 -18.82
N VAL A 197 -4.70 8.40 -17.87
CA VAL A 197 -4.73 7.33 -16.86
C VAL A 197 -4.91 5.97 -17.53
N SER A 198 -5.80 5.86 -18.52
CA SER A 198 -6.05 4.61 -19.24
C SER A 198 -4.82 4.17 -20.03
N PHE A 199 -4.15 5.10 -20.72
CA PHE A 199 -2.91 4.82 -21.44
C PHE A 199 -1.79 4.41 -20.49
N LEU A 200 -1.57 5.17 -19.41
CA LEU A 200 -0.57 4.85 -18.39
C LEU A 200 -0.82 3.47 -17.77
N SER A 201 -2.07 3.16 -17.43
CA SER A 201 -2.47 1.83 -16.94
C SER A 201 -2.04 0.72 -17.89
N LEU A 202 -2.33 0.86 -19.20
CA LEU A 202 -1.93 -0.13 -20.21
C LEU A 202 -0.40 -0.25 -20.31
N THR A 203 0.31 0.88 -20.29
CA THR A 203 1.79 0.87 -20.37
C THR A 203 2.43 0.19 -19.15
N PHE A 204 1.92 0.42 -17.94
CA PHE A 204 2.44 -0.24 -16.73
C PHE A 204 2.08 -1.72 -16.69
N TRP A 205 0.93 -2.14 -17.22
CA TRP A 205 0.60 -3.56 -17.38
C TRP A 205 1.58 -4.25 -18.33
N LEU A 206 1.83 -3.65 -19.50
CA LEU A 206 2.81 -4.18 -20.45
C LEU A 206 4.20 -4.26 -19.82
N ALA A 207 4.64 -3.18 -19.14
CA ALA A 207 5.92 -3.16 -18.44
C ALA A 207 6.02 -4.25 -17.38
N THR A 208 4.95 -4.48 -16.61
CA THR A 208 4.89 -5.54 -15.59
C THR A 208 5.09 -6.92 -16.22
N VAL A 209 4.39 -7.22 -17.32
CA VAL A 209 4.52 -8.51 -18.02
C VAL A 209 5.93 -8.69 -18.59
N LEU A 210 6.52 -7.63 -19.15
CA LEU A 210 7.87 -7.67 -19.69
C LEU A 210 8.91 -7.90 -18.59
N LEU A 211 8.82 -7.16 -17.48
CA LEU A 211 9.74 -7.26 -16.34
C LEU A 211 9.63 -8.61 -15.64
N ASP A 212 8.41 -9.10 -15.41
CA ASP A 212 8.16 -10.41 -14.78
C ASP A 212 8.76 -11.58 -15.58
N ARG A 213 8.75 -11.46 -16.92
CA ARG A 213 9.32 -12.50 -17.80
C ARG A 213 10.81 -12.38 -18.06
N HIS A 214 11.35 -11.17 -18.20
CA HIS A 214 12.72 -10.98 -18.69
C HIS A 214 13.74 -10.56 -17.63
N VAL A 215 13.29 -9.96 -16.52
CA VAL A 215 14.21 -9.42 -15.50
C VAL A 215 14.14 -10.27 -14.24
N GLU A 216 13.00 -10.23 -13.55
CA GLU A 216 12.79 -10.96 -12.30
C GLU A 216 11.29 -11.06 -12.04
N ARG A 217 10.84 -12.21 -11.54
CA ARG A 217 9.44 -12.40 -11.19
C ARG A 217 9.00 -11.40 -10.12
N VAL A 218 7.73 -11.02 -10.12
CA VAL A 218 7.18 -10.11 -9.12
C VAL A 218 7.42 -10.64 -7.70
N SER A 219 7.96 -9.79 -6.81
CA SER A 219 8.13 -10.14 -5.39
C SER A 219 7.76 -8.98 -4.48
N ARG A 220 6.74 -9.19 -3.64
CA ARG A 220 6.35 -8.23 -2.59
C ARG A 220 7.44 -8.06 -1.55
N ARG A 221 8.03 -9.17 -1.08
CA ARG A 221 9.05 -9.20 -0.01
C ARG A 221 10.25 -8.33 -0.34
N MET A 222 10.70 -8.36 -1.60
CA MET A 222 11.81 -7.54 -2.08
C MET A 222 11.36 -6.14 -2.54
N CYS A 223 10.07 -5.93 -2.78
CA CYS A 223 9.54 -4.72 -3.41
C CYS A 223 10.31 -4.38 -4.70
N ASN A 224 10.50 -5.38 -5.56
CA ASN A 224 11.29 -5.25 -6.78
C ASN A 224 10.58 -4.39 -7.85
N LEU A 225 11.29 -4.06 -8.94
CA LEU A 225 10.77 -3.17 -9.97
C LEU A 225 9.47 -3.72 -10.59
N ALA A 226 9.41 -5.03 -10.85
CA ALA A 226 8.21 -5.69 -11.38
C ALA A 226 7.00 -5.57 -10.43
N TYR A 227 7.22 -5.68 -9.12
CA TYR A 227 6.18 -5.43 -8.11
C TYR A 227 5.72 -3.97 -8.13
N VAL A 228 6.64 -3.00 -8.23
CA VAL A 228 6.30 -1.58 -8.28
C VAL A 228 5.46 -1.25 -9.52
N THR A 229 5.83 -1.77 -10.70
CA THR A 229 5.02 -1.57 -11.92
C THR A 229 3.66 -2.26 -11.82
N LEU A 230 3.56 -3.43 -11.17
CA LEU A 230 2.28 -4.11 -10.94
C LEU A 230 1.35 -3.25 -10.07
N VAL A 231 1.88 -2.70 -8.97
CA VAL A 231 1.10 -1.83 -8.07
C VAL A 231 0.62 -0.59 -8.82
N LEU A 232 1.47 0.04 -9.64
CA LEU A 232 1.10 1.19 -10.46
C LEU A 232 0.02 0.82 -11.48
N ALA A 233 0.19 -0.29 -12.20
CA ALA A 233 -0.76 -0.79 -13.18
C ALA A 233 -2.15 -1.01 -12.57
N GLN A 234 -2.21 -1.74 -11.45
CA GLN A 234 -3.47 -2.06 -10.78
C GLN A 234 -4.18 -0.81 -10.25
N ASN A 235 -3.47 0.11 -9.60
CA ASN A 235 -4.08 1.31 -9.04
C ASN A 235 -4.58 2.27 -10.14
N LEU A 236 -3.80 2.44 -11.22
CA LEU A 236 -4.23 3.25 -12.36
C LEU A 236 -5.38 2.60 -13.12
N GLN A 237 -5.43 1.27 -13.23
CA GLN A 237 -6.57 0.57 -13.82
C GLN A 237 -7.84 0.82 -13.02
N VAL A 238 -7.79 0.72 -11.70
CA VAL A 238 -8.95 1.02 -10.84
C VAL A 238 -9.39 2.46 -11.01
N LEU A 239 -8.44 3.40 -11.01
CA LEU A 239 -8.74 4.81 -11.24
C LEU A 239 -9.39 5.03 -12.62
N ALA A 240 -8.90 4.36 -13.67
CA ALA A 240 -9.49 4.42 -15.00
C ALA A 240 -10.94 3.90 -14.99
N VAL A 241 -11.21 2.77 -14.35
CA VAL A 241 -12.56 2.20 -14.23
C VAL A 241 -13.50 3.14 -13.47
N LEU A 242 -13.03 3.72 -12.36
CA LEU A 242 -13.83 4.69 -11.59
C LEU A 242 -14.14 5.94 -12.42
N MET A 243 -13.16 6.52 -13.11
CA MET A 243 -13.39 7.69 -13.96
C MET A 243 -14.25 7.39 -15.21
N LEU A 244 -14.32 6.12 -15.64
CA LEU A 244 -15.25 5.69 -16.69
C LEU A 244 -16.69 5.58 -16.16
N SER A 245 -16.87 5.24 -14.87
CA SER A 245 -18.20 5.18 -14.26
C SER A 245 -18.91 6.54 -14.26
N ASP A 246 -18.15 7.64 -14.28
CA ASP A 246 -18.67 9.01 -14.40
C ASP A 246 -19.38 9.32 -15.72
N TYR A 247 -19.29 8.44 -16.74
CA TYR A 247 -20.12 8.56 -17.94
C TYR A 247 -21.58 8.18 -17.71
N ILE A 248 -21.86 7.42 -16.64
CA ILE A 248 -23.21 7.02 -16.28
C ILE A 248 -23.83 8.19 -15.49
N ALA A 249 -24.78 8.89 -16.12
CA ALA A 249 -25.47 10.01 -15.49
C ALA A 249 -26.09 9.59 -14.15
N GLY A 250 -25.70 10.27 -13.06
CA GLY A 250 -26.17 9.98 -11.70
C GLY A 250 -25.17 9.24 -10.80
N SER A 251 -23.95 8.95 -11.27
CA SER A 251 -22.88 8.40 -10.42
C SER A 251 -22.44 9.44 -9.37
N LYS A 252 -23.04 9.38 -8.18
CA LYS A 252 -22.49 10.03 -6.98
C LYS A 252 -21.60 9.02 -6.28
N LEU A 253 -20.47 9.49 -5.72
CA LEU A 253 -19.72 8.66 -4.79
C LEU A 253 -20.65 8.18 -3.68
N SER A 254 -20.52 6.91 -3.32
CA SER A 254 -21.24 6.38 -2.16
C SER A 254 -20.72 7.09 -0.90
N ALA A 255 -21.61 7.42 0.03
CA ALA A 255 -21.24 7.99 1.33
C ALA A 255 -20.19 7.12 2.06
N LEU A 256 -20.28 5.80 1.86
CA LEU A 256 -19.32 4.87 2.42
C LEU A 256 -17.94 5.00 1.77
N GLU A 257 -17.85 5.18 0.45
CA GLU A 257 -16.58 5.39 -0.24
C GLU A 257 -15.91 6.67 0.24
N GLU A 258 -16.69 7.73 0.44
CA GLU A 258 -16.21 8.98 1.01
C GLU A 258 -15.67 8.78 2.43
N ALA A 259 -16.42 8.12 3.31
CA ALA A 259 -16.00 7.81 4.68
C ALA A 259 -14.67 7.02 4.73
N PHE A 260 -14.50 6.01 3.87
CA PHE A 260 -13.24 5.26 3.76
C PHE A 260 -12.08 6.12 3.21
N ASN A 261 -12.35 7.01 2.25
CA ASN A 261 -11.33 7.90 1.68
C ASN A 261 -10.84 8.93 2.70
N TRP A 262 -11.73 9.43 3.58
CA TRP A 262 -11.36 10.40 4.61
C TRP A 262 -10.43 9.82 5.70
N ASN A 263 -10.59 8.53 6.02
CA ASN A 263 -9.88 7.85 7.10
C ASN A 263 -9.22 6.54 6.64
N LEU A 264 -8.44 6.59 5.55
CA LEU A 264 -7.82 5.41 4.95
C LEU A 264 -6.98 4.59 5.94
N LEU A 265 -6.08 5.24 6.68
CA LEU A 265 -5.25 4.57 7.69
C LEU A 265 -6.08 4.11 8.90
N GLY A 266 -7.02 4.94 9.36
CA GLY A 266 -7.89 4.63 10.49
C GLY A 266 -8.76 3.39 10.25
N SER A 267 -9.39 3.32 9.08
CA SER A 267 -10.18 2.16 8.65
C SER A 267 -9.33 0.90 8.50
N PHE A 268 -8.10 1.02 7.99
CA PHE A 268 -7.15 -0.10 7.94
C PHE A 268 -6.75 -0.59 9.34
N LEU A 269 -6.47 0.31 10.28
CA LEU A 269 -6.15 -0.07 11.67
C LEU A 269 -7.32 -0.75 12.35
N LEU A 270 -8.52 -0.20 12.18
CA LEU A 270 -9.76 -0.79 12.70
C LEU A 270 -9.96 -2.21 12.15
N ALA A 271 -9.75 -2.42 10.85
CA ALA A 271 -9.80 -3.74 10.23
C ALA A 271 -8.81 -4.73 10.86
N ASN A 272 -7.56 -4.32 11.11
CA ASN A 272 -6.56 -5.18 11.77
C ASN A 272 -6.96 -5.50 13.23
N ILE A 273 -7.50 -4.54 13.97
CA ILE A 273 -7.97 -4.76 15.35
C ILE A 273 -9.14 -5.75 15.36
N LEU A 274 -10.15 -5.53 14.51
CA LEU A 274 -11.29 -6.43 14.38
C LEU A 274 -10.87 -7.83 13.95
N THR A 275 -9.87 -7.95 13.06
CA THR A 275 -9.30 -9.25 12.66
C THR A 275 -8.65 -9.95 13.86
N GLY A 276 -7.83 -9.22 14.63
CA GLY A 276 -7.22 -9.75 15.85
C GLY A 276 -8.26 -10.21 16.88
N LEU A 277 -9.36 -9.45 17.05
CA LEU A 277 -10.46 -9.83 17.92
C LEU A 277 -11.14 -11.12 17.46
N VAL A 278 -11.37 -11.30 16.17
CA VAL A 278 -11.94 -12.55 15.64
C VAL A 278 -10.99 -13.72 15.86
N ASN A 279 -9.70 -13.55 15.53
CA ASN A 279 -8.69 -14.61 15.67
C ASN A 279 -8.43 -15.04 17.12
N LEU A 280 -8.71 -14.17 18.10
CA LEU A 280 -8.63 -14.51 19.53
C LEU A 280 -9.88 -15.19 20.08
N ARG A 281 -11.01 -15.09 19.37
CA ARG A 281 -12.32 -15.60 19.83
C ARG A 281 -12.76 -16.84 19.09
N VAL A 282 -12.31 -17.03 17.86
CA VAL A 282 -12.74 -18.11 16.97
C VAL A 282 -11.51 -18.78 16.37
N ASP A 283 -11.49 -20.11 16.40
CA ASP A 283 -10.51 -20.88 15.64
C ASP A 283 -10.93 -20.91 14.16
N THR A 284 -10.41 -19.94 13.40
CA THR A 284 -10.75 -19.70 11.99
C THR A 284 -10.37 -20.86 11.07
N LEU A 285 -9.41 -21.72 11.49
CA LEU A 285 -8.98 -22.88 10.73
C LEU A 285 -10.01 -24.01 10.71
N PHE A 286 -10.83 -24.14 11.76
CA PHE A 286 -11.85 -25.19 11.88
C PHE A 286 -13.28 -24.69 11.64
N ALA A 287 -13.46 -23.38 11.43
CA ALA A 287 -14.76 -22.82 11.12
C ALA A 287 -15.35 -23.42 9.83
N SER A 288 -16.63 -23.83 9.89
CA SER A 288 -17.35 -24.33 8.71
C SER A 288 -17.54 -23.20 7.68
N PRO A 289 -17.73 -23.51 6.39
CA PRO A 289 -17.88 -22.49 5.34
C PRO A 289 -18.99 -21.47 5.62
N LEU A 290 -20.12 -21.92 6.18
CA LEU A 290 -21.26 -21.06 6.51
C LEU A 290 -20.94 -20.13 7.68
N ILE A 291 -20.29 -20.65 8.74
CA ILE A 291 -19.84 -19.84 9.88
C ILE A 291 -18.79 -18.82 9.42
N ALA A 292 -17.83 -19.23 8.59
CA ALA A 292 -16.82 -18.33 8.03
C ALA A 292 -17.46 -17.19 7.24
N LEU A 293 -18.45 -17.49 6.38
CA LEU A 293 -19.15 -16.47 5.60
C LEU A 293 -19.96 -15.52 6.49
N LEU A 294 -20.65 -16.03 7.52
CA LEU A 294 -21.37 -15.19 8.49
C LEU A 294 -20.41 -14.27 9.25
N ILE A 295 -19.28 -14.77 9.73
CA ILE A 295 -18.27 -13.96 10.41
C ILE A 295 -17.75 -12.86 9.48
N LEU A 296 -17.45 -13.18 8.22
CA LEU A 296 -17.00 -12.20 7.25
C LEU A 296 -18.07 -11.13 6.95
N LEU A 297 -19.34 -11.50 6.87
CA LEU A 297 -20.43 -10.54 6.71
C LEU A 297 -20.56 -9.61 7.93
N VAL A 298 -20.56 -10.17 9.14
CA VAL A 298 -20.63 -9.39 10.39
C VAL A 298 -19.41 -8.47 10.51
N TYR A 299 -18.22 -8.97 10.19
CA TYR A 299 -16.99 -8.18 10.17
C TYR A 299 -17.08 -7.01 9.18
N THR A 300 -17.52 -7.28 7.95
CA THR A 300 -17.66 -6.26 6.90
C THR A 300 -18.66 -5.20 7.31
N PHE A 301 -19.82 -5.63 7.81
CA PHE A 301 -20.88 -4.75 8.27
C PHE A 301 -20.39 -3.87 9.43
N SER A 302 -19.72 -4.47 10.42
CA SER A 302 -19.18 -3.75 11.58
C SER A 302 -18.13 -2.72 11.16
N LEU A 303 -17.22 -3.10 10.24
CA LEU A 303 -16.21 -2.19 9.71
C LEU A 303 -16.87 -1.00 9.00
N CYS A 304 -17.81 -1.26 8.09
CA CYS A 304 -18.55 -0.25 7.35
C CYS A 304 -19.38 0.68 8.25
N MET A 305 -20.03 0.13 9.28
CA MET A 305 -20.81 0.91 10.24
C MET A 305 -19.91 1.82 11.08
N LEU A 306 -18.80 1.29 11.62
CA LEU A 306 -17.89 2.08 12.44
C LEU A 306 -17.18 3.17 11.64
N THR A 307 -16.77 2.91 10.39
CA THR A 307 -16.19 3.93 9.52
C THR A 307 -17.21 5.00 9.13
N GLY A 308 -18.45 4.61 8.82
CA GLY A 308 -19.53 5.53 8.54
C GLY A 308 -19.92 6.40 9.75
N LEU A 309 -19.96 5.82 10.95
CA LEU A 309 -20.21 6.57 12.19
C LEU A 309 -19.08 7.56 12.49
N ALA A 310 -17.82 7.14 12.31
CA ALA A 310 -16.67 8.03 12.51
C ALA A 310 -16.73 9.25 11.58
N ASP A 311 -17.13 9.04 10.32
CA ASP A 311 -17.34 10.12 9.36
C ASP A 311 -18.53 11.01 9.73
N PHE A 312 -19.66 10.43 10.16
CA PHE A 312 -20.83 11.16 10.63
C PHE A 312 -20.53 12.09 11.82
N TYR A 313 -19.70 11.64 12.76
CA TYR A 313 -19.24 12.45 13.90
C TYR A 313 -18.09 13.41 13.54
N GLY A 314 -17.63 13.43 12.29
CA GLY A 314 -16.56 14.31 11.83
C GLY A 314 -15.17 13.96 12.36
N VAL A 315 -14.98 12.73 12.86
CA VAL A 315 -13.69 12.26 13.38
C VAL A 315 -12.74 12.04 12.21
N ARG A 316 -11.66 12.81 12.17
CA ARG A 316 -10.64 12.75 11.10
C ARG A 316 -9.29 12.34 11.66
N LEU A 317 -8.86 11.14 11.31
CA LEU A 317 -7.54 10.59 11.65
C LEU A 317 -6.60 10.81 10.46
N LYS A 318 -6.17 12.06 10.27
CA LYS A 318 -5.15 12.40 9.26
C LYS A 318 -3.76 12.15 9.84
N PHE A 319 -3.26 10.94 9.63
CA PHE A 319 -1.86 10.61 9.85
C PHE A 319 -1.24 10.26 8.51
N TRP A 320 -0.23 11.05 8.13
CA TRP A 320 0.45 11.03 6.84
C TRP A 320 -0.35 11.60 5.66
#